data_AF-A0A178ZD66-F1
#
_entry.id   AF-A0A178ZD66-F1
#
_cell.length_a   1.000
_cell.length_b   1.000
_cell.length_c   1.000
_cell.angle_alpha   90.00
_cell.angle_beta   90.00
_cell.angle_gamma   90.00
#
_symmetry.space_group_name_H-M   'P 1'
#
loop_
_entity.id
_entity.type
_entity.pdbx_description
1 polymer ?
#
loop_
_entity_poly.entity_id
_entity_poly.type
_entity_poly.pdbx_seq_one_letter_code
_entity_poly.pdbx_strand_id
1 'polypeptide(L)'
;MPDLLHTSNWINGAHTPPSAERIHIVNPATEATIGTVDTTSREAVDTIISDSLLIFRHGKWSRSDASERYSVLFKAAVLLRSRIPEFVELETSDLSYNEVFGPVITLIKCESEDEVIRIANNSPFTLGASVWTNDFAQAHRMAEKIDADIVWINRHHLNDLSSPWGGFKESGMGKENGIEAYESYTKVKSTVINYGVPPAWFDDEIENARYG
;
A
#
# COMPACT_ATOMS: atom_id res chain seq x y z
N MET A 1 34.29 0.73 1.64
CA MET A 1 32.82 0.81 1.60
C MET A 1 32.37 -0.25 0.62
N PRO A 2 31.41 -1.13 0.94
CA PRO A 2 30.91 -2.08 -0.06
C PRO A 2 30.38 -1.28 -1.25
N ASP A 3 30.72 -1.70 -2.46
CA ASP A 3 30.23 -1.05 -3.68
C ASP A 3 28.70 -1.11 -3.68
N LEU A 4 28.05 0.06 -3.72
CA LEU A 4 26.60 0.16 -3.81
C LEU A 4 26.13 -0.52 -5.10
N LEU A 5 25.12 -1.39 -4.98
CA LEU A 5 24.53 -2.05 -6.14
C LEU A 5 23.99 -0.98 -7.10
N HIS A 6 24.41 -1.05 -8.36
CA HIS A 6 23.92 -0.16 -9.41
C HIS A 6 23.20 -0.96 -10.49
N THR A 7 21.99 -0.53 -10.86
CA THR A 7 21.22 -1.14 -11.94
C THR A 7 21.00 -0.12 -13.06
N SER A 8 21.54 -0.42 -14.24
CA SER A 8 21.31 0.41 -15.43
C SER A 8 20.03 0.00 -16.17
N ASN A 9 19.52 0.90 -17.00
CA ASN A 9 18.31 0.65 -17.79
C ASN A 9 18.46 -0.61 -18.67
N TRP A 10 17.40 -1.43 -18.75
CA TRP A 10 17.35 -2.58 -19.66
C TRP A 10 16.45 -2.25 -20.86
N ILE A 11 17.06 -1.99 -22.02
CA ILE A 11 16.37 -1.54 -23.22
C ILE A 11 16.76 -2.46 -24.38
N ASN A 12 15.77 -2.89 -25.16
CA ASN A 12 15.97 -3.77 -26.33
C ASN A 12 16.73 -5.07 -26.04
N GLY A 13 16.54 -5.63 -24.84
CA GLY A 13 17.14 -6.92 -24.47
C GLY A 13 18.58 -6.83 -23.95
N ALA A 14 19.07 -5.64 -23.59
CA ALA A 14 20.37 -5.46 -22.98
C ALA A 14 20.39 -4.28 -21.99
N HIS A 15 21.34 -4.32 -21.05
CA HIS A 15 21.66 -3.15 -20.23
C HIS A 15 22.27 -2.04 -21.09
N THR A 16 21.82 -0.81 -20.88
CA THR A 16 22.46 0.38 -21.47
C THR A 16 23.66 0.82 -20.64
N PRO A 17 24.55 1.66 -21.21
CA PRO A 17 25.55 2.35 -20.43
C PRO A 17 24.91 3.14 -19.28
N PRO A 18 25.53 3.17 -18.08
CA PRO A 18 25.03 3.92 -16.94
C PRO A 18 24.80 5.39 -17.25
N SER A 19 23.67 5.90 -16.80
CA SER A 19 23.34 7.32 -16.88
C SER A 19 24.10 8.15 -15.83
N ALA A 20 24.23 9.44 -16.11
CA ALA A 20 24.86 10.40 -15.19
C ALA A 20 23.93 10.78 -14.02
N GLU A 21 22.62 10.88 -14.27
CA GLU A 21 21.61 11.18 -13.27
C GLU A 21 21.01 9.87 -12.73
N ARG A 22 20.99 9.70 -11.41
CA ARG A 22 20.58 8.45 -10.76
C ARG A 22 19.56 8.69 -9.67
N ILE A 23 18.70 7.70 -9.48
CA ILE A 23 17.79 7.61 -8.34
C ILE A 23 18.48 6.76 -7.28
N HIS A 24 18.53 7.29 -6.05
CA HIS A 24 19.06 6.55 -4.90
C HIS A 24 17.95 5.68 -4.30
N ILE A 25 18.20 4.38 -4.20
CA ILE A 25 17.36 3.47 -3.43
C ILE A 25 17.81 3.59 -1.98
N VAL A 26 16.91 4.01 -1.12
CA VAL A 26 17.16 4.25 0.30
C VAL A 26 16.41 3.21 1.11
N ASN A 27 17.07 2.65 2.13
CA ASN A 27 16.41 1.81 3.11
C ASN A 27 15.54 2.68 4.03
N PRO A 28 14.21 2.46 4.08
CA PRO A 28 13.30 3.32 4.85
C PRO A 28 13.49 3.21 6.37
N ALA A 29 14.09 2.12 6.88
CA ALA A 29 14.32 1.91 8.30
C ALA A 29 15.58 2.61 8.83
N THR A 30 16.59 2.78 7.98
CA THR A 30 17.92 3.29 8.38
C THR A 30 18.33 4.58 7.68
N GLU A 31 17.54 5.03 6.70
CA GLU A 31 17.85 6.13 5.77
C GLU A 31 19.16 5.93 4.98
N ALA A 32 19.78 4.75 5.06
CA ALA A 32 21.00 4.44 4.34
C ALA A 32 20.69 4.15 2.87
N THR A 33 21.53 4.66 1.96
CA THR A 33 21.45 4.26 0.54
C THR A 33 21.88 2.81 0.38
N ILE A 34 21.03 1.99 -0.24
CA ILE A 34 21.27 0.56 -0.49
C ILE A 34 21.55 0.25 -1.97
N GLY A 35 21.25 1.18 -2.87
CA GLY A 35 21.56 1.04 -4.29
C GLY A 35 21.28 2.29 -5.10
N THR A 36 21.57 2.23 -6.39
CA THR A 36 21.23 3.29 -7.35
C THR A 36 20.67 2.71 -8.64
N VAL A 37 19.70 3.40 -9.23
CA VAL A 37 19.16 3.06 -10.55
C VAL A 37 19.30 4.25 -11.49
N ASP A 38 19.44 3.98 -12.77
CA ASP A 38 19.49 5.03 -13.79
C ASP A 38 18.18 5.82 -13.84
N THR A 39 18.29 7.15 -14.01
CA THR A 39 17.15 7.94 -14.45
C THR A 39 16.96 7.73 -15.96
N THR A 40 15.71 7.76 -16.42
CA THR A 40 15.40 7.72 -17.86
C THR A 40 14.71 9.03 -18.23
N SER A 41 15.29 9.77 -19.19
CA SER A 41 14.69 11.02 -19.65
C SER A 41 13.35 10.75 -20.33
N ARG A 42 12.44 11.73 -20.28
CA ARG A 42 11.13 11.63 -20.92
C ARG A 42 11.23 11.29 -22.42
N GLU A 43 12.17 11.91 -23.12
CA GLU A 43 12.42 11.65 -24.54
C GLU A 43 12.86 10.21 -24.81
N ALA A 44 13.73 9.66 -23.95
CA ALA A 44 14.13 8.26 -24.03
C ALA A 44 12.94 7.32 -23.76
N VAL A 45 12.11 7.63 -22.77
CA VAL A 45 10.87 6.89 -22.50
C VAL A 45 9.93 6.88 -23.72
N ASP A 46 9.69 8.05 -24.33
CA ASP A 46 8.81 8.18 -25.49
C ASP A 46 9.33 7.38 -26.70
N THR A 47 10.65 7.34 -26.87
CA THR A 47 11.32 6.53 -27.90
C THR A 47 11.15 5.04 -27.62
N ILE A 48 11.41 4.57 -26.38
CA ILE A 48 11.25 3.17 -25.97
C ILE A 48 9.81 2.70 -26.19
N ILE A 49 8.82 3.53 -25.85
CA ILE A 49 7.40 3.21 -26.04
C ILE A 49 7.07 3.08 -27.52
N SER A 50 7.55 4.03 -28.34
CA SER A 50 7.32 4.04 -29.79
C SER A 50 7.93 2.81 -30.46
N ASP A 51 9.18 2.46 -30.12
CA ASP A 51 9.90 1.29 -30.62
C ASP A 51 9.22 -0.01 -30.17
N SER A 52 8.84 -0.08 -28.89
CA SER A 52 8.12 -1.24 -28.34
C SER A 52 6.80 -1.49 -29.06
N LEU A 53 6.06 -0.42 -29.38
CA LEU A 53 4.81 -0.51 -30.12
C LEU A 53 5.04 -0.97 -31.57
N LEU A 54 6.09 -0.48 -32.22
CA LEU A 54 6.46 -0.90 -33.58
C LEU A 54 6.84 -2.39 -33.60
N ILE A 55 7.68 -2.82 -32.66
CA ILE A 55 8.06 -4.23 -32.47
C ILE A 55 6.85 -5.08 -32.12
N PHE A 56 5.92 -4.59 -31.31
CA PHE A 56 4.70 -5.32 -31.02
C PHE A 56 3.83 -5.48 -32.27
N ARG A 57 3.66 -4.45 -33.10
CA ARG A 57 2.80 -4.52 -34.29
C ARG A 57 3.39 -5.39 -35.41
N HIS A 58 4.72 -5.35 -35.58
CA HIS A 58 5.39 -5.96 -36.73
C HIS A 58 6.33 -7.11 -36.37
N GLY A 59 6.61 -7.32 -35.08
CA GLY A 59 7.60 -8.26 -34.60
C GLY A 59 7.08 -9.69 -34.47
N LYS A 60 8.03 -10.58 -34.14
CA LYS A 60 7.80 -12.03 -34.07
C LYS A 60 6.93 -12.43 -32.88
N TRP A 61 7.07 -11.76 -31.73
CA TRP A 61 6.42 -12.16 -30.48
C TRP A 61 4.89 -12.04 -30.52
N SER A 62 4.34 -10.94 -31.05
CA SER A 62 2.88 -10.75 -31.13
C SER A 62 2.20 -11.68 -32.12
N ARG A 63 2.98 -12.21 -33.08
CA ARG A 63 2.53 -13.10 -34.16
C ARG A 63 2.97 -14.55 -33.96
N SER A 64 3.66 -14.86 -32.85
CA SER A 64 4.16 -16.22 -32.59
C SER A 64 3.01 -17.16 -32.23
N ASP A 65 3.27 -18.46 -32.28
CA ASP A 65 2.29 -19.46 -31.84
C ASP A 65 2.13 -19.43 -30.31
N ALA A 66 0.96 -19.83 -29.82
CA ALA A 66 0.70 -19.90 -28.38
C ALA A 66 1.68 -20.83 -27.65
N SER A 67 2.12 -21.93 -28.28
CA SER A 67 3.08 -22.87 -27.70
C SER A 67 4.49 -22.28 -27.54
N GLU A 68 4.92 -21.45 -28.49
CA GLU A 68 6.20 -20.75 -28.42
C GLU A 68 6.18 -19.70 -27.29
N ARG A 69 5.07 -18.95 -27.18
CA ARG A 69 4.88 -18.02 -26.05
C ARG A 69 4.87 -18.75 -24.72
N TYR A 70 4.16 -19.87 -24.63
CA TYR A 70 4.14 -20.71 -23.43
C TYR A 70 5.56 -21.13 -23.05
N SER A 71 6.36 -21.60 -24.01
CA SER A 71 7.74 -22.06 -23.73
C SER A 71 8.61 -20.95 -23.16
N VAL A 72 8.51 -19.73 -23.71
CA VAL A 72 9.25 -18.56 -23.21
C VAL A 72 8.77 -18.15 -21.81
N LEU A 73 7.45 -18.04 -21.60
CA LEU A 73 6.87 -17.65 -20.30
C LEU A 73 7.15 -18.71 -19.22
N PHE A 74 7.08 -19.99 -19.58
CA PHE A 74 7.41 -21.09 -18.68
C PHE A 74 8.89 -21.04 -18.27
N LYS A 75 9.80 -20.81 -19.23
CA LYS A 75 11.22 -20.63 -18.93
C LYS A 75 11.46 -19.41 -18.01
N ALA A 76 10.78 -18.30 -18.26
CA ALA A 76 10.84 -17.13 -17.38
C ALA A 76 10.37 -17.46 -15.96
N ALA A 77 9.25 -18.18 -15.81
CA ALA A 77 8.74 -18.61 -14.51
C ALA A 77 9.70 -19.54 -13.76
N VAL A 78 10.34 -20.47 -14.46
CA VAL A 78 11.38 -21.34 -13.88
C VAL A 78 12.58 -20.53 -13.41
N LEU A 79 13.07 -19.59 -14.23
CA LEU A 79 14.20 -18.74 -13.87
C LEU A 79 13.88 -17.85 -12.67
N LEU A 80 12.69 -17.23 -12.65
CA LEU A 80 12.22 -16.44 -11.50
C LEU A 80 12.18 -17.29 -10.23
N ARG A 81 11.59 -18.50 -10.29
CA ARG A 81 11.55 -19.41 -9.14
C ARG A 81 12.93 -19.81 -8.64
N SER A 82 13.87 -20.06 -9.55
CA SER A 82 15.23 -20.44 -9.18
C SER A 82 16.01 -19.32 -8.48
N ARG A 83 15.58 -18.06 -8.65
CA ARG A 83 16.19 -16.87 -8.04
C ARG A 83 15.38 -16.29 -6.87
N ILE A 84 14.30 -16.97 -6.43
CA ILE A 84 13.54 -16.53 -5.25
C ILE A 84 14.43 -16.22 -4.04
N PRO A 85 15.46 -17.03 -3.69
CA PRO A 85 16.32 -16.70 -2.55
C PRO A 85 17.05 -15.35 -2.68
N GLU A 86 17.50 -15.01 -3.89
CA GLU A 86 18.16 -13.72 -4.18
C GLU A 86 17.16 -12.56 -4.09
N PHE A 87 15.95 -12.74 -4.62
CA PHE A 87 14.90 -11.74 -4.50
C PHE A 87 14.47 -11.53 -3.05
N VAL A 88 14.35 -12.59 -2.25
CA VAL A 88 13.99 -12.48 -0.83
C VAL A 88 14.98 -11.59 -0.06
N GLU A 89 16.29 -11.72 -0.31
CA GLU A 89 17.30 -10.90 0.37
C GLU A 89 17.17 -9.41 0.00
N LEU A 90 17.01 -9.10 -1.29
CA LEU A 90 16.84 -7.73 -1.78
C LEU A 90 15.53 -7.11 -1.26
N GLU A 91 14.45 -7.88 -1.36
CA GLU A 91 13.09 -7.45 -1.05
C GLU A 91 12.86 -7.34 0.47
N THR A 92 13.43 -8.20 1.32
CA THR A 92 13.21 -8.13 2.79
C THR A 92 13.58 -6.77 3.40
N SER A 93 14.56 -6.07 2.81
CA SER A 93 14.95 -4.73 3.25
C SER A 93 13.92 -3.63 2.94
N ASP A 94 13.05 -3.84 1.95
CA ASP A 94 12.05 -2.88 1.47
C ASP A 94 10.59 -3.32 1.80
N LEU A 95 10.29 -4.61 1.70
CA LEU A 95 8.98 -5.23 1.94
C LEU A 95 8.48 -5.16 3.40
N SER A 96 9.35 -4.85 4.36
CA SER A 96 8.88 -4.64 5.74
C SER A 96 8.08 -3.35 5.91
N TYR A 97 8.14 -2.44 4.93
CA TYR A 97 7.47 -1.12 4.95
C TYR A 97 6.48 -0.91 3.81
N ASN A 98 6.67 -1.61 2.68
CA ASN A 98 5.81 -1.50 1.50
C ASN A 98 4.81 -2.65 1.41
N GLU A 99 3.58 -2.36 0.97
CA GLU A 99 2.53 -3.37 0.80
C GLU A 99 2.89 -4.35 -0.32
N VAL A 100 2.91 -5.64 0.00
CA VAL A 100 3.29 -6.71 -0.92
C VAL A 100 2.06 -7.49 -1.35
N PHE A 101 1.62 -7.27 -2.59
CA PHE A 101 0.54 -8.07 -3.18
C PHE A 101 1.11 -9.38 -3.74
N GLY A 102 1.23 -10.42 -2.88
CA GLY A 102 1.72 -11.75 -3.25
C GLY A 102 1.83 -12.70 -2.05
N PRO A 103 2.14 -14.01 -2.25
CA PRO A 103 2.22 -15.00 -1.17
C PRO A 103 3.56 -14.91 -0.40
N VAL A 104 4.02 -13.70 -0.09
CA VAL A 104 5.27 -13.45 0.62
C VAL A 104 4.93 -12.91 2.00
N ILE A 105 5.53 -13.50 3.04
CA ILE A 105 5.40 -13.05 4.43
C ILE A 105 6.79 -12.72 4.94
N THR A 106 6.98 -11.51 5.44
CA THR A 106 8.21 -11.08 6.10
C THR A 106 8.18 -11.49 7.57
N LEU A 107 9.23 -12.17 8.05
CA LEU A 107 9.39 -12.52 9.46
C LEU A 107 10.53 -11.71 10.06
N ILE A 108 10.21 -10.85 11.03
CA ILE A 108 11.19 -10.03 11.73
C ILE A 108 11.32 -10.56 13.16
N LYS A 109 12.52 -11.02 13.52
CA LYS A 109 12.82 -11.41 14.90
C LYS A 109 13.01 -10.15 15.73
N CYS A 110 12.26 -10.03 16.82
CA CYS A 110 12.38 -8.96 17.79
C CYS A 110 12.84 -9.54 19.13
N GLU A 111 13.57 -8.76 19.92
CA GLU A 111 14.11 -9.17 21.22
C GLU A 111 13.25 -8.70 22.40
N SER A 112 12.33 -7.75 22.18
CA SER A 112 11.45 -7.20 23.23
C SER A 112 10.07 -6.76 22.71
N GLU A 113 9.10 -6.62 23.62
CA GLU A 113 7.77 -6.05 23.31
C GLU A 113 7.88 -4.63 22.72
N ASP A 114 8.74 -3.78 23.29
CA ASP A 114 8.92 -2.39 22.84
C ASP A 114 9.49 -2.31 21.41
N GLU A 115 10.37 -3.25 21.05
CA GLU A 115 10.88 -3.35 19.68
C GLU A 115 9.78 -3.77 18.69
N VAL A 116 8.93 -4.73 19.07
CA VAL A 116 7.79 -5.16 18.24
C VAL A 116 6.86 -3.99 17.97
N ILE A 117 6.51 -3.22 19.02
CA ILE A 117 5.64 -2.05 18.90
C ILE A 117 6.28 -0.99 18.01
N ARG A 118 7.57 -0.70 18.21
CA ARG A 118 8.30 0.25 17.37
C ARG A 118 8.26 -0.14 15.90
N ILE A 119 8.50 -1.41 15.58
CA ILE A 119 8.50 -1.91 14.20
C ILE A 119 7.09 -1.85 13.62
N ALA A 120 6.08 -2.32 14.36
CA ALA A 120 4.68 -2.30 13.91
C ALA A 120 4.18 -0.88 13.62
N ASN A 121 4.49 0.08 14.50
CA ASN A 121 4.02 1.45 14.37
C ASN A 121 4.82 2.29 13.38
N ASN A 122 6.01 1.82 12.95
CA ASN A 122 6.80 2.52 11.93
C ASN A 122 6.28 2.30 10.50
N SER A 123 5.28 1.43 10.30
CA SER A 123 4.61 1.28 9.02
C SER A 123 3.70 2.49 8.71
N PRO A 124 3.75 3.04 7.48
CA PRO A 124 2.78 4.05 7.02
C PRO A 124 1.38 3.45 6.79
N PHE A 125 1.28 2.12 6.64
CA PHE A 125 0.02 1.39 6.45
C PHE A 125 -0.29 0.52 7.66
N THR A 126 -1.43 0.75 8.33
CA THR A 126 -1.84 -0.02 9.52
C THR A 126 -3.33 -0.32 9.57
N LEU A 127 -3.83 -1.00 8.52
CA LEU A 127 -5.23 -1.45 8.41
C LEU A 127 -5.65 -2.40 9.55
N GLY A 128 -4.76 -3.27 9.99
CA GLY A 128 -5.02 -4.17 11.10
C GLY A 128 -3.78 -4.92 11.54
N ALA A 129 -3.76 -5.37 12.79
CA ALA A 129 -2.67 -6.14 13.38
C ALA A 129 -3.19 -7.37 14.12
N SER A 130 -2.38 -8.41 14.20
CA SER A 130 -2.69 -9.60 15.00
C SER A 130 -1.60 -9.87 16.03
N VAL A 131 -1.98 -9.98 17.29
CA VAL A 131 -1.10 -10.38 18.38
C VAL A 131 -1.40 -11.83 18.75
N TRP A 132 -0.41 -12.69 18.63
CA TRP A 132 -0.50 -14.12 18.97
C TRP A 132 0.36 -14.40 20.20
N THR A 133 -0.27 -14.74 21.32
CA THR A 133 0.42 -14.98 22.59
C THR A 133 -0.43 -15.82 23.53
N ASN A 134 0.22 -16.55 24.43
CA ASN A 134 -0.42 -17.23 25.55
C ASN A 134 -0.50 -16.34 26.81
N ASP A 135 0.13 -15.16 26.80
CA ASP A 135 0.07 -14.19 27.89
C ASP A 135 -0.99 -13.13 27.58
N PHE A 136 -2.11 -13.18 28.32
CA PHE A 136 -3.22 -12.25 28.14
C PHE A 136 -2.89 -10.81 28.58
N ALA A 137 -1.97 -10.63 29.53
CA ALA A 137 -1.53 -9.31 29.95
C ALA A 137 -0.66 -8.67 28.86
N GLN A 138 0.20 -9.46 28.21
CA GLN A 138 0.93 -9.03 27.02
C GLN A 138 -0.02 -8.66 25.88
N ALA A 139 -1.03 -9.49 25.61
CA ALA A 139 -2.02 -9.21 24.57
C ALA A 139 -2.69 -7.84 24.76
N HIS A 140 -3.13 -7.51 25.97
CA HIS A 140 -3.73 -6.20 26.28
C HIS A 140 -2.73 -5.05 26.11
N ARG A 141 -1.52 -5.15 26.68
CA ARG A 141 -0.49 -4.11 26.56
C ARG A 141 -0.10 -3.85 25.12
N MET A 142 0.02 -4.90 24.30
CA MET A 142 0.37 -4.77 22.90
C MET A 142 -0.78 -4.18 22.09
N ALA A 143 -2.02 -4.65 22.28
CA ALA A 143 -3.17 -4.13 21.55
C ALA A 143 -3.43 -2.65 21.80
N GLU A 144 -3.17 -2.16 23.03
CA GLU A 144 -3.29 -0.74 23.36
C GLU A 144 -2.20 0.12 22.67
N LYS A 145 -1.00 -0.42 22.48
CA LYS A 145 0.16 0.33 21.98
C LYS A 145 0.37 0.24 20.47
N ILE A 146 -0.26 -0.72 19.79
CA ILE A 146 -0.12 -0.87 18.34
C ILE A 146 -1.05 0.14 17.64
N ASP A 147 -0.47 0.98 16.80
CA ASP A 147 -1.17 2.01 16.03
C ASP A 147 -1.81 1.40 14.77
N ALA A 148 -2.86 0.59 14.96
CA ALA A 148 -3.62 -0.04 13.88
C ALA A 148 -5.13 0.14 14.10
N ASP A 149 -5.89 0.07 13.01
CA ASP A 149 -7.34 0.30 13.10
C ASP A 149 -8.08 -0.77 13.90
N ILE A 150 -7.67 -2.03 13.70
CA ILE A 150 -8.17 -3.19 14.40
C ILE A 150 -7.02 -4.06 14.86
N VAL A 151 -7.09 -4.55 16.09
CA VAL A 151 -6.12 -5.51 16.63
C VAL A 151 -6.82 -6.80 17.02
N TRP A 152 -6.47 -7.91 16.38
CA TRP A 152 -6.97 -9.23 16.75
C TRP A 152 -6.02 -9.93 17.72
N ILE A 153 -6.58 -10.56 18.76
CA ILE A 153 -5.82 -11.40 19.69
C ILE A 153 -6.05 -12.88 19.37
N ASN A 154 -4.97 -13.63 19.15
CA ASN A 154 -4.98 -15.08 18.90
C ASN A 154 -5.86 -15.53 17.73
N ARG A 155 -6.15 -14.61 16.82
CA ARG A 155 -6.89 -14.78 15.57
C ARG A 155 -6.41 -13.74 14.57
N HIS A 156 -6.80 -13.91 13.32
CA HIS A 156 -6.59 -12.92 12.28
C HIS A 156 -7.87 -12.84 11.44
N HIS A 157 -8.30 -11.64 11.10
CA HIS A 157 -9.47 -11.40 10.27
C HIS A 157 -10.77 -12.05 10.81
N LEU A 158 -10.89 -12.12 12.14
CA LEU A 158 -12.13 -12.52 12.81
C LEU A 158 -13.03 -11.28 12.94
N ASN A 159 -13.58 -10.83 11.83
CA ASN A 159 -14.35 -9.59 11.74
C ASN A 159 -15.84 -9.86 11.95
N ASP A 160 -16.39 -9.34 13.05
CA ASP A 160 -17.82 -9.28 13.24
C ASP A 160 -18.43 -8.13 12.43
N LEU A 161 -19.64 -8.31 11.88
CA LEU A 161 -20.31 -7.27 11.09
C LEU A 161 -20.63 -6.00 11.89
N SER A 162 -20.72 -6.10 13.21
CA SER A 162 -20.91 -4.96 14.10
C SER A 162 -19.60 -4.28 14.52
N SER A 163 -18.45 -4.90 14.27
CA SER A 163 -17.13 -4.35 14.63
C SER A 163 -16.59 -3.51 13.48
N PRO A 164 -16.44 -2.18 13.64
CA PRO A 164 -15.88 -1.35 12.60
C PRO A 164 -14.38 -1.61 12.42
N TRP A 165 -13.89 -1.50 11.19
CA TRP A 165 -12.46 -1.47 10.86
C TRP A 165 -12.27 -0.71 9.54
N GLY A 166 -11.11 -0.12 9.26
CA GLY A 166 -10.93 0.72 8.07
C GLY A 166 -9.75 1.68 8.16
N GLY A 167 -9.81 2.75 7.39
CA GLY A 167 -8.69 3.65 7.11
C GLY A 167 -8.01 4.22 8.36
N PHE A 168 -6.80 3.74 8.64
CA PHE A 168 -5.88 4.26 9.64
C PHE A 168 -4.53 4.56 8.98
N LYS A 169 -3.92 5.72 9.30
CA LYS A 169 -2.79 6.29 8.54
C LYS A 169 -3.09 6.32 7.03
N GLU A 170 -2.24 5.71 6.20
CA GLU A 170 -2.40 5.69 4.74
C GLU A 170 -3.21 4.48 4.24
N SER A 171 -3.80 3.67 5.13
CA SER A 171 -4.57 2.47 4.76
C SER A 171 -6.00 2.73 4.25
N GLY A 172 -6.24 3.89 3.64
CA GLY A 172 -7.52 4.26 3.02
C GLY A 172 -8.37 5.23 3.84
N MET A 173 -9.59 5.48 3.38
CA MET A 173 -10.53 6.44 3.98
C MET A 173 -11.81 5.75 4.44
N GLY A 174 -12.32 6.16 5.60
CA GLY A 174 -13.61 5.70 6.13
C GLY A 174 -13.52 4.42 6.98
N LYS A 175 -14.68 3.89 7.34
CA LYS A 175 -14.84 2.66 8.11
C LYS A 175 -15.69 1.67 7.31
N GLU A 176 -15.33 0.41 7.42
CA GLU A 176 -16.09 -0.75 7.00
C GLU A 176 -16.75 -1.38 8.24
N ASN A 177 -17.91 -2.03 8.07
CA ASN A 177 -18.72 -2.59 9.15
C ASN A 177 -19.18 -1.58 10.22
N GLY A 178 -19.98 -2.06 11.17
CA GLY A 178 -20.48 -1.25 12.28
C GLY A 178 -21.47 -0.16 11.84
N ILE A 179 -21.87 0.66 12.80
CA ILE A 179 -22.75 1.81 12.55
C ILE A 179 -22.00 2.93 11.84
N GLU A 180 -20.68 3.00 12.06
CA GLU A 180 -19.77 3.95 11.47
C GLU A 180 -19.77 3.87 9.94
N ALA A 181 -19.70 2.65 9.38
CA ALA A 181 -19.85 2.46 7.94
C ALA A 181 -21.24 2.92 7.46
N TYR A 182 -22.32 2.49 8.13
CA TYR A 182 -23.67 2.86 7.76
C TYR A 182 -23.89 4.38 7.72
N GLU A 183 -23.41 5.10 8.73
CA GLU A 183 -23.49 6.56 8.79
C GLU A 183 -22.63 7.21 7.69
N SER A 184 -21.47 6.64 7.37
CA SER A 184 -20.61 7.15 6.28
C SER A 184 -21.24 7.02 4.89
N TYR A 185 -22.09 6.00 4.68
CA TYR A 185 -22.81 5.77 3.42
C TYR A 185 -24.20 6.44 3.37
N THR A 186 -24.65 7.07 4.45
CA THR A 186 -25.97 7.72 4.53
C THR A 186 -25.85 9.23 4.74
N LYS A 187 -26.91 9.97 4.40
CA LYS A 187 -26.98 11.42 4.61
C LYS A 187 -28.24 11.79 5.34
N VAL A 188 -28.09 12.49 6.47
CA VAL A 188 -29.23 13.03 7.22
C VAL A 188 -29.87 14.16 6.43
N LYS A 189 -31.18 14.07 6.20
CA LYS A 189 -31.97 15.10 5.52
C LYS A 189 -33.10 15.56 6.43
N SER A 190 -33.15 16.86 6.71
CA SER A 190 -34.32 17.49 7.34
C SER A 190 -35.25 18.04 6.26
N THR A 191 -36.55 17.80 6.40
CA THR A 191 -37.58 18.39 5.53
C THR A 191 -38.61 19.06 6.43
N VAL A 192 -38.74 20.38 6.29
CA VAL A 192 -39.75 21.17 7.00
C VAL A 192 -40.85 21.53 6.01
N ILE A 193 -42.10 21.26 6.38
CA ILE A 193 -43.26 21.59 5.55
C ILE A 193 -44.13 22.58 6.32
N ASN A 194 -44.42 23.71 5.69
CA ASN A 194 -45.30 24.73 6.22
C ASN A 194 -46.64 24.70 5.48
N TYR A 195 -47.72 24.38 6.19
CA TYR A 195 -49.07 24.27 5.63
C TYR A 195 -49.91 25.55 5.80
N GLY A 196 -49.28 26.73 5.82
CA GLY A 196 -49.97 28.02 5.83
C GLY A 196 -49.78 28.88 7.08
N VAL A 197 -48.75 28.60 7.88
CA VAL A 197 -48.34 29.46 9.00
C VAL A 197 -47.39 30.54 8.46
N PRO A 198 -47.58 31.83 8.73
CA PRO A 198 -46.61 32.85 8.35
C PRO A 198 -45.20 32.54 8.91
N PRO A 199 -44.12 32.77 8.16
CA PRO A 199 -42.76 32.53 8.65
C PRO A 199 -42.47 33.42 9.86
N ALA A 200 -42.05 32.82 10.98
CA ALA A 200 -41.71 33.51 12.22
C ALA A 200 -40.19 33.57 12.49
N TRP A 201 -39.38 33.17 11.50
CA TRP A 201 -37.93 33.04 11.66
C TRP A 201 -37.16 34.31 11.29
N PHE A 202 -37.71 35.12 10.38
CA PHE A 202 -37.12 36.39 9.93
C PHE A 202 -38.24 37.41 9.95
N ASP A 203 -38.18 38.34 10.90
CA ASP A 203 -39.12 39.45 11.06
C ASP A 203 -38.32 40.75 10.96
N ASP A 204 -38.88 41.78 10.33
CA ASP A 204 -38.20 43.08 10.16
C ASP A 204 -38.15 43.85 11.50
N GLU A 205 -38.98 43.46 12.47
CA GLU A 205 -39.00 43.99 13.83
C GLU A 205 -38.39 42.99 14.83
N ILE A 206 -37.32 43.41 15.52
CA ILE A 206 -36.51 42.60 16.45
C ILE A 206 -37.32 42.00 17.61
N GLU A 207 -38.46 42.59 17.95
CA GLU A 207 -39.18 42.32 19.20
C GLU A 207 -39.71 40.87 19.32
N ASN A 208 -39.88 40.15 18.20
CA ASN A 208 -40.42 38.78 18.19
C ASN A 208 -39.61 37.77 17.33
N ALA A 209 -38.46 38.16 16.78
CA ALA A 209 -37.65 37.29 15.94
C ALA A 209 -37.01 36.16 16.78
N ARG A 210 -37.13 34.91 16.31
CA ARG A 210 -36.43 33.76 16.95
C ARG A 210 -34.94 33.69 16.59
N TYR A 211 -34.57 34.20 15.42
CA TYR A 211 -33.18 34.35 14.98
C TYR A 211 -33.06 35.71 14.28
N GLY A 212 -32.19 36.56 14.80
CA GLY A 212 -31.98 37.94 14.36
C GLY A 212 -30.92 38.61 15.22
#